data_AF-A0A3B9KHX8-F1
#
_entry.id   AF-A0A3B9KHX8-F1
#
_cell.length_a   1.000
_cell.length_b   1.000
_cell.length_c   1.000
_cell.angle_alpha   90.00
_cell.angle_beta   90.00
_cell.angle_gamma   90.00
#
_symmetry.space_group_name_H-M   'P 1'
#
loop_
_entity.id
_entity.type
_entity.pdbx_description
1 polymer ?
#
loop_
_entity_poly.entity_id
_entity_poly.type
_entity_poly.pdbx_seq_one_letter_code
_entity_poly.pdbx_strand_id
1 'polypeptide(L)'
;FNERFRYSDVASEVAFLAMELDAAGRPDLARTFIHTYVTETGDQALLELLPFYSCYRACVRGKVLSFQLDEPEVPETQQEVARQEAGSLFALAEHYASGPTRPTVIMIGGLMGTGKST
;
A
#
# COMPACT_ATOMS: atom_id res chain seq x y z
N PHE A 1 -24.39 -19.45 6.87
CA PHE A 1 -23.15 -19.29 6.08
C PHE A 1 -23.56 -19.08 4.63
N ASN A 2 -23.21 -17.95 4.00
CA ASN A 2 -23.67 -17.60 2.64
C ASN A 2 -22.50 -17.75 1.66
N GLU A 3 -22.64 -18.66 0.69
CA GLU A 3 -21.59 -19.06 -0.25
C GLU A 3 -21.07 -17.91 -1.11
N ARG A 4 -21.91 -16.91 -1.40
CA ARG A 4 -21.52 -15.75 -2.21
C ARG A 4 -20.43 -14.89 -1.57
N PHE A 5 -20.30 -14.90 -0.25
CA PHE A 5 -19.25 -14.17 0.46
C PHE A 5 -17.90 -14.91 0.47
N ARG A 6 -17.82 -16.13 -0.07
CA ARG A 6 -16.58 -16.92 -0.10
C ARG A 6 -15.69 -16.60 -1.30
N TYR A 7 -16.25 -15.99 -2.34
CA TYR A 7 -15.52 -15.69 -3.57
C TYR A 7 -14.93 -14.29 -3.47
N SER A 8 -13.62 -14.24 -3.27
CA SER A 8 -12.81 -13.02 -3.33
C SER A 8 -12.04 -13.03 -4.65
N ASP A 9 -11.79 -11.84 -5.20
CA ASP A 9 -10.90 -11.68 -6.35
C ASP A 9 -9.47 -12.09 -5.93
N VAL A 10 -8.84 -12.95 -6.73
CA VAL A 10 -7.47 -13.43 -6.49
C VAL A 10 -6.48 -12.26 -6.45
N ALA A 11 -6.67 -11.24 -7.30
CA ALA A 11 -5.85 -10.04 -7.29
C ALA A 11 -5.96 -9.29 -5.95
N SER A 12 -7.13 -9.34 -5.30
CA SER A 12 -7.32 -8.74 -3.98
C SER A 12 -6.55 -9.47 -2.87
N GLU A 13 -6.45 -10.79 -2.96
CA GLU A 13 -5.69 -11.61 -2.00
C GLU A 13 -4.18 -11.45 -2.20
N VAL A 14 -3.71 -11.41 -3.46
CA VAL A 14 -2.31 -11.13 -3.79
C VAL A 14 -1.92 -9.72 -3.32
N ALA A 15 -2.77 -8.72 -3.59
CA ALA A 15 -2.56 -7.35 -3.13
C ALA A 15 -2.52 -7.25 -1.59
N PHE A 16 -3.39 -8.00 -0.90
CA PHE A 16 -3.40 -8.04 0.56
C PHE A 16 -2.05 -8.51 1.10
N LEU A 17 -1.53 -9.65 0.63
CA LEU A 17 -0.23 -10.15 1.09
C LEU A 17 0.92 -9.19 0.74
N ALA A 18 0.93 -8.64 -0.47
CA ALA A 18 1.94 -7.67 -0.86
C ALA A 18 1.92 -6.42 0.04
N MET A 19 0.72 -5.90 0.36
CA MET A 19 0.53 -4.77 1.26
C MET A 19 0.98 -5.08 2.69
N GLU A 20 0.69 -6.27 3.21
CA GLU A 20 1.18 -6.69 4.54
C GLU A 20 2.71 -6.74 4.60
N LEU A 21 3.36 -7.22 3.54
CA LEU A 21 4.82 -7.24 3.44
C LEU A 21 5.41 -5.83 3.40
N ASP A 22 4.78 -4.91 2.66
CA ASP A 22 5.18 -3.51 2.65
C ASP A 22 4.98 -2.86 4.02
N ALA A 23 3.85 -3.11 4.69
CA ALA A 23 3.58 -2.62 6.05
C ALA A 23 4.57 -3.18 7.09
N ALA A 24 5.06 -4.40 6.88
CA ALA A 24 6.11 -5.02 7.70
C ALA A 24 7.53 -4.52 7.37
N GLY A 25 7.67 -3.54 6.48
CA GLY A 25 8.97 -2.99 6.07
C GLY A 25 9.77 -3.92 5.16
N ARG A 26 9.10 -4.84 4.46
CA ARG A 26 9.71 -5.84 3.55
C ARG A 26 9.23 -5.70 2.10
N PRO A 27 9.45 -4.54 1.46
CA PRO A 27 9.08 -4.34 0.05
C PRO A 27 9.89 -5.20 -0.92
N ASP A 28 11.06 -5.69 -0.49
CA ASP A 28 11.85 -6.69 -1.21
C ASP A 28 11.08 -8.01 -1.37
N LEU A 29 10.42 -8.47 -0.30
CA LEU A 29 9.60 -9.67 -0.32
C LEU A 29 8.30 -9.46 -1.08
N ALA A 30 7.65 -8.29 -0.93
CA ALA A 30 6.44 -7.96 -1.70
C ALA A 30 6.69 -8.04 -3.22
N ARG A 31 7.79 -7.42 -3.68
CA ARG A 31 8.20 -7.44 -5.09
C ARG A 31 8.54 -8.85 -5.57
N THR A 32 9.28 -9.61 -4.78
CA THR A 32 9.64 -11.00 -5.11
C THR A 32 8.39 -11.86 -5.23
N PHE A 33 7.47 -11.74 -4.28
CA PHE A 33 6.19 -12.44 -4.29
C PHE A 33 5.37 -12.12 -5.54
N ILE A 34 5.14 -10.84 -5.84
CA ILE A 34 4.39 -10.40 -7.02
C ILE A 34 5.04 -10.92 -8.30
N HIS A 35 6.37 -10.74 -8.43
CA HIS A 35 7.10 -11.17 -9.62
C HIS A 35 6.99 -12.68 -9.83
N THR A 36 7.22 -13.48 -8.80
CA THR A 36 7.10 -14.93 -8.87
C THR A 36 5.66 -15.34 -9.19
N TYR A 37 4.67 -14.74 -8.54
CA TYR A 37 3.26 -15.04 -8.82
C TYR A 37 2.91 -14.81 -10.29
N VAL A 38 3.24 -13.64 -10.84
CA VAL A 38 2.97 -13.30 -12.24
C VAL A 38 3.76 -14.20 -13.20
N THR A 39 4.99 -14.56 -12.86
CA THR A 39 5.82 -15.46 -13.68
C THR A 39 5.22 -16.85 -13.77
N GLU A 40 4.77 -17.41 -12.65
CA GLU A 40 4.22 -18.78 -12.59
C GLU A 40 2.81 -18.86 -13.17
N THR A 41 2.00 -17.81 -13.03
CA THR A 41 0.59 -17.79 -13.48
C THR A 41 0.41 -17.22 -14.89
N GLY A 42 1.33 -16.38 -15.35
CA GLY A 42 1.21 -15.60 -16.58
C GLY A 42 0.22 -14.42 -16.49
N ASP A 43 -0.35 -14.13 -15.32
CA ASP A 43 -1.36 -13.09 -15.14
C ASP A 43 -0.74 -11.69 -15.02
N GLN A 44 -0.45 -11.08 -16.18
CA GLN A 44 0.08 -9.72 -16.25
C GLN A 44 -0.97 -8.64 -15.88
N ALA A 45 -2.26 -8.93 -16.05
CA ALA A 45 -3.33 -7.97 -15.78
C ALA A 45 -3.43 -7.64 -14.27
N LEU A 46 -3.01 -8.57 -13.42
CA LEU A 46 -2.90 -8.37 -11.98
C LEU A 46 -2.09 -7.11 -11.62
N LEU A 47 -1.03 -6.81 -12.37
CA LEU A 47 -0.16 -5.65 -12.10
C LEU A 47 -0.91 -4.31 -12.19
N GLU A 48 -1.93 -4.21 -13.04
CA GLU A 48 -2.75 -3.01 -13.18
C GLU A 48 -3.72 -2.82 -12.01
N LEU A 49 -4.14 -3.93 -11.38
CA LEU A 49 -5.09 -3.93 -10.27
C LEU A 49 -4.44 -3.81 -8.90
N LEU A 50 -3.16 -4.20 -8.78
CA LEU A 50 -2.42 -4.20 -7.51
C LEU A 50 -2.46 -2.85 -6.78
N PRO A 51 -2.17 -1.69 -7.40
CA PRO A 51 -2.18 -0.41 -6.68
C PRO A 51 -3.55 -0.10 -6.08
N PHE A 52 -4.62 -0.35 -6.83
CA PHE A 52 -6.00 -0.14 -6.37
C PHE A 52 -6.33 -1.04 -5.19
N TYR A 53 -6.10 -2.35 -5.31
CA TYR A 53 -6.45 -3.29 -4.25
C TYR A 53 -5.56 -3.11 -3.01
N SER A 54 -4.26 -2.82 -3.16
CA SER A 54 -3.38 -2.57 -2.03
C SER A 54 -3.77 -1.29 -1.28
N CYS A 55 -4.10 -0.22 -2.00
CA CYS A 55 -4.65 1.01 -1.42
C CYS A 55 -5.95 0.72 -0.64
N TYR A 56 -6.90 0.03 -1.26
CA TYR A 56 -8.16 -0.34 -0.63
C TYR A 56 -7.94 -1.16 0.64
N ARG A 57 -7.08 -2.18 0.59
CA ARG A 57 -6.79 -3.05 1.74
C ARG A 57 -6.09 -2.29 2.86
N ALA A 58 -5.14 -1.41 2.55
CA ALA A 58 -4.47 -0.55 3.52
C ALA A 58 -5.47 0.38 4.23
N CYS A 59 -6.38 1.02 3.47
CA CYS A 59 -7.46 1.84 4.03
C CYS A 59 -8.41 1.05 4.94
N VAL A 60 -8.83 -0.15 4.52
CA VAL A 60 -9.70 -1.01 5.34
C VAL A 60 -9.01 -1.41 6.62
N ARG A 61 -7.73 -1.83 6.57
CA ARG A 61 -6.96 -2.18 7.76
C ARG A 61 -6.80 -1.00 8.71
N GLY A 62 -6.37 0.16 8.19
CA GLY A 62 -6.19 1.37 9.00
C GLY A 62 -7.50 1.78 9.69
N LYS A 63 -8.63 1.70 8.97
CA LYS A 63 -9.96 1.97 9.53
C LYS A 63 -10.34 0.98 10.64
N VAL A 64 -10.16 -0.33 10.41
CA VAL A 64 -10.51 -1.36 11.41
C VAL A 64 -9.67 -1.19 12.67
N LEU A 65 -8.37 -0.92 12.52
CA LEU A 65 -7.48 -0.68 13.64
C LEU A 65 -7.86 0.58 14.42
N SER A 66 -8.33 1.62 13.72
CA SER A 66 -8.80 2.85 14.34
C SER A 66 -10.03 2.66 15.26
N PHE A 67 -10.80 1.58 15.13
CA PHE A 67 -11.92 1.31 16.04
C PHE A 67 -11.46 1.11 17.50
N GLN A 68 -10.22 0.64 17.71
CA GLN A 68 -9.66 0.50 19.06
C GLN A 68 -9.49 1.85 19.77
N LEU A 69 -9.45 2.96 19.03
CA LEU A 69 -9.30 4.31 19.60
C LEU A 69 -10.59 4.80 20.28
N ASP A 70 -11.73 4.23 19.91
CA ASP A 70 -13.04 4.57 20.47
C ASP A 70 -13.50 3.58 21.55
N GLU A 71 -12.72 2.52 21.82
CA GLU A 71 -13.03 1.49 22.82
C GLU A 71 -12.52 1.87 24.23
N PRO A 72 -13.40 2.13 25.21
CA PRO A 72 -12.99 2.53 26.56
C PRO A 72 -12.21 1.45 27.33
N GLU A 73 -12.36 0.19 26.92
CA GLU A 73 -11.71 -0.96 27.56
C GLU A 73 -10.25 -1.14 27.11
N VAL A 74 -9.84 -0.48 26.02
CA VAL A 74 -8.48 -0.57 25.49
C VAL A 74 -7.57 0.40 26.27
N PRO A 75 -6.46 -0.07 26.87
CA PRO A 75 -5.52 0.79 27.59
C PRO A 75 -4.93 1.89 26.69
N GLU A 76 -4.68 3.08 27.24
CA GLU A 76 -4.12 4.22 26.49
C GLU A 76 -2.82 3.88 25.73
N THR A 77 -1.96 3.03 26.31
CA THR A 77 -0.74 2.58 25.65
C THR A 77 -1.00 1.76 24.40
N GLN A 78 -2.05 0.92 24.40
CA GLN A 78 -2.47 0.16 23.22
C GLN A 78 -3.15 1.06 22.19
N GLN A 79 -3.95 2.04 22.64
CA GLN A 79 -4.53 3.03 21.74
C GLN A 79 -3.46 3.84 21.01
N GLU A 80 -2.36 4.20 21.67
CA GLU A 80 -1.26 4.93 21.03
C GLU A 80 -0.54 4.08 19.97
N VAL A 81 -0.31 2.79 20.24
CA VAL A 81 0.24 1.85 19.25
C VAL A 81 -0.71 1.73 18.06
N ALA A 82 -2.00 1.51 18.30
CA ALA A 82 -3.01 1.40 17.25
C ALA A 82 -3.10 2.69 16.41
N ARG A 83 -2.96 3.87 17.02
CA ARG A 83 -2.92 5.15 16.33
C ARG A 83 -1.74 5.26 15.38
N GLN A 84 -0.55 4.88 15.84
CA GLN A 84 0.68 4.92 15.02
C GLN A 84 0.63 3.92 13.86
N GLU A 85 0.17 2.70 14.13
CA GLU A 85 0.00 1.66 13.11
C GLU A 85 -1.07 2.06 12.08
N ALA A 86 -2.21 2.60 12.53
CA ALA A 86 -3.27 3.05 11.63
C ALA A 86 -2.79 4.22 10.75
N GLY A 87 -2.05 5.17 11.33
CA GLY A 87 -1.41 6.26 10.59
C GLY A 87 -0.44 5.75 9.52
N SER A 88 0.37 4.75 9.85
CA SER A 88 1.31 4.13 8.92
C SER A 88 0.58 3.42 7.76
N LEU A 89 -0.55 2.77 8.04
CA LEU A 89 -1.39 2.12 7.03
C LEU A 89 -2.05 3.15 6.09
N PHE A 90 -2.52 4.28 6.62
CA PHE A 90 -3.07 5.34 5.77
C PHE A 90 -1.99 6.01 4.89
N ALA A 91 -0.77 6.20 5.42
CA ALA A 91 0.35 6.67 4.62
C ALA A 91 0.72 5.67 3.51
N LEU A 92 0.67 4.36 3.80
CA LEU A 92 0.88 3.32 2.80
C LEU A 92 -0.25 3.31 1.74
N ALA A 93 -1.50 3.55 2.14
CA ALA A 93 -2.61 3.69 1.19
C ALA A 93 -2.42 4.89 0.26
N GLU A 94 -1.98 6.04 0.80
CA GLU A 94 -1.62 7.22 0.02
C GLU A 94 -0.46 6.91 -0.95
N HIS A 95 0.54 6.16 -0.52
CA HIS A 95 1.64 5.73 -1.38
C HIS A 95 1.15 4.92 -2.59
N TYR A 96 0.23 3.99 -2.40
CA TYR A 96 -0.35 3.24 -3.53
C TYR A 96 -1.26 4.10 -4.41
N ALA A 97 -2.01 5.04 -3.83
CA ALA A 97 -2.86 5.97 -4.57
C ALA A 97 -2.07 6.99 -5.39
N SER A 98 -0.86 7.33 -4.93
CA SER A 98 0.07 8.25 -5.58
C SER A 98 0.96 7.58 -6.63
N GLY A 99 0.59 6.36 -7.08
CA GLY A 99 1.24 5.63 -8.17
C GLY A 99 1.60 6.55 -9.34
N PRO A 100 2.66 6.22 -10.09
CA PRO A 100 3.49 7.18 -10.81
C PRO A 100 2.66 8.23 -11.54
N THR A 101 2.56 9.42 -10.94
CA THR A 101 2.20 10.63 -11.67
C THR A 101 3.26 10.73 -12.76
N ARG A 102 2.91 10.38 -14.00
CA ARG A 102 3.70 10.41 -15.25
C ARG A 102 5.19 10.73 -15.05
N PRO A 103 6.16 9.89 -15.47
CA PRO A 103 7.58 10.13 -15.23
C PRO A 103 7.93 11.61 -15.45
N THR A 104 8.14 12.33 -14.35
CA THR A 104 8.26 13.79 -14.37
C THR A 104 9.73 14.11 -14.52
N VAL A 105 10.14 14.40 -15.75
CA VAL A 105 11.48 14.93 -16.01
C VAL A 105 11.48 16.42 -15.70
N ILE A 106 12.20 16.81 -14.65
CA ILE A 106 12.45 18.22 -14.36
C ILE A 106 13.74 18.62 -15.09
N MET A 107 13.60 19.36 -16.19
CA MET A 107 14.73 19.89 -16.95
C MET A 107 14.98 21.35 -16.55
N ILE A 108 16.10 21.62 -15.88
CA ILE A 108 16.49 22.97 -15.48
C ILE A 108 17.47 23.53 -16.52
N GLY A 109 16.96 24.36 -17.44
CA GLY A 109 17.75 25.02 -18.48
C GLY A 109 18.00 26.50 -18.17
N GLY A 110 19.22 26.98 -18.41
CA GLY A 110 19.58 28.40 -18.31
C GLY A 110 20.99 28.63 -18.86
N LEU A 111 21.30 29.86 -19.29
CA LEU A 111 22.61 30.22 -19.86
C LEU A 111 23.78 29.80 -18.95
N MET A 112 24.94 29.44 -19.51
CA MET A 112 26.15 29.15 -18.75
C MET A 112 26.44 30.32 -17.77
N GLY A 113 26.61 30.02 -16.48
CA GLY A 113 26.93 31.03 -15.44
C GLY A 113 25.77 31.51 -14.56
N THR A 114 24.52 31.08 -14.76
CA THR A 114 23.37 31.53 -13.93
C THR A 114 23.13 30.74 -12.63
N GLY A 115 24.15 30.11 -12.03
CA GLY A 115 24.01 29.52 -10.69
C GLY A 115 23.13 28.27 -10.56
N LYS A 116 22.98 27.45 -11.61
CA LYS A 116 22.17 26.20 -11.58
C LYS A 116 22.76 25.05 -10.75
N SER A 117 23.86 25.29 -10.06
CA SER A 117 24.62 24.29 -9.27
C SER A 117 25.01 24.82 -7.89
N THR A 118 24.38 25.91 -7.44
CA THR A 118 24.50 26.44 -6.07
C THR A 118 23.11 26.45 -5.45
#